data_AF-A0AAJ2ALB1-F1
#
_entry.id   AF-A0AAJ2ALB1-F1
#
_cell.length_a   1.000
_cell.length_b   1.000
_cell.length_c   1.000
_cell.angle_alpha   90.00
_cell.angle_beta   90.00
_cell.angle_gamma   90.00
#
_symmetry.space_group_name_H-M   'P 1'
#
loop_
_entity.id
_entity.type
_entity.pdbx_description
1 polymer ?
#
loop_
_entity_poly.entity_id
_entity_poly.type
_entity_poly.pdbx_seq_one_letter_code
_entity_poly.pdbx_strand_id
1 'polypeptide(L)'
;MDEQDMVRVDALLSEKVLRKQLGVSKTKLAVMVADGRIFAVDVDGVKLFPAILGSSGLRLDRLWKISRIIAPASPAMRLDFLTQPCAALADRIPLDMLDDDRDYKQLRAFAEAWAAGFSRTSVVVWDANAVENLSSAKPIYTCVAAIDPRRPMWRRALNAIRLPGYTQPVDAPLAPREVVIVVERAMAGQGGTVPEAGFVCHVQGQFLRMTVYASNGADSAHEMKLTTKQPTVVDVADALFTLIAKVNRKANLATGEVPTKK
;
A
#
# COMPACT_ATOMS: atom_id res chain seq x y z
N MET A 1 8.16 -39.14 -15.68
CA MET A 1 7.35 -37.91 -15.58
C MET A 1 5.99 -38.40 -15.12
N ASP A 2 5.77 -38.35 -13.81
CA ASP A 2 4.46 -38.47 -13.17
C ASP A 2 4.48 -37.48 -11.99
N GLU A 3 3.48 -36.62 -12.02
CA GLU A 3 3.31 -35.38 -11.27
C GLU A 3 2.89 -35.65 -9.81
N GLN A 4 3.86 -35.96 -8.97
CA GLN A 4 3.74 -35.78 -7.53
C GLN A 4 4.97 -35.01 -7.04
N ASP A 5 5.02 -33.72 -7.38
CA ASP A 5 5.93 -32.81 -6.70
C ASP A 5 5.50 -32.71 -5.24
N MET A 6 6.30 -33.35 -4.40
CA MET A 6 6.26 -33.37 -2.96
C MET A 6 5.95 -32.00 -2.35
N VAL A 7 4.68 -31.76 -2.01
CA VAL A 7 4.35 -30.83 -0.94
C VAL A 7 4.97 -31.42 0.32
N ARG A 8 5.96 -30.76 0.92
CA ARG A 8 6.45 -31.10 2.26
C ARG A 8 5.31 -30.90 3.27
N VAL A 9 4.48 -31.91 3.46
CA VAL A 9 3.27 -31.90 4.32
C VAL A 9 3.60 -31.62 5.80
N ASP A 10 4.86 -31.77 6.22
CA ASP A 10 5.32 -31.38 7.57
C ASP A 10 5.51 -29.86 7.77
N ALA A 11 5.28 -29.04 6.74
CA ALA A 11 5.51 -27.60 6.78
C ALA A 11 4.26 -26.75 7.04
N LEU A 12 3.06 -27.32 7.01
CA LEU A 12 1.79 -26.60 7.15
C LEU A 12 0.94 -27.15 8.30
N LEU A 13 0.27 -26.26 9.02
CA LEU A 13 -0.50 -26.55 10.22
C LEU A 13 -1.96 -26.14 10.05
N SER A 14 -2.87 -26.91 10.65
CA SER A 14 -4.24 -26.43 10.86
C SER A 14 -4.28 -25.29 11.87
N GLU A 15 -5.33 -24.45 11.80
CA GLU A 15 -5.55 -23.36 12.77
C GLU A 15 -5.48 -23.86 14.22
N LYS A 16 -6.12 -25.01 14.51
CA LYS A 16 -6.17 -25.60 15.85
C LYS A 16 -4.77 -25.95 16.37
N VAL A 17 -3.91 -26.51 15.53
CA VAL A 17 -2.55 -26.90 15.90
C VAL A 17 -1.69 -25.65 16.13
N LEU A 18 -1.72 -24.69 15.21
CA LEU A 18 -0.96 -23.44 15.36
C LEU A 18 -1.35 -22.69 16.63
N ARG A 19 -2.65 -22.59 16.93
CA ARG A 19 -3.13 -21.94 18.15
C ARG A 19 -2.61 -22.60 19.42
N LYS A 20 -2.58 -23.94 19.42
CA LYS A 20 -2.05 -24.72 20.55
C LYS A 20 -0.56 -24.45 20.72
N GLN A 21 0.21 -24.41 19.64
CA GLN A 21 1.65 -24.09 19.67
C GLN A 21 1.91 -22.67 20.17
N LEU A 22 1.14 -21.69 19.71
CA LEU A 22 1.29 -20.29 20.11
C LEU A 22 0.69 -19.95 21.48
N GLY A 23 -0.12 -20.84 22.06
CA GLY A 23 -0.86 -20.56 23.30
C GLY A 23 -1.87 -19.42 23.13
N VAL A 24 -2.53 -19.30 21.97
CA VAL A 24 -3.46 -18.19 21.67
C VAL A 24 -4.90 -18.63 21.41
N SER A 25 -5.84 -17.76 21.78
CA SER A 25 -7.26 -17.94 21.48
C SER A 25 -7.56 -17.78 19.98
N LYS A 26 -8.75 -18.18 19.55
CA LYS A 26 -9.21 -18.01 18.16
C LYS A 26 -9.17 -16.56 17.75
N THR A 27 -9.74 -15.71 18.60
CA THR A 27 -9.83 -14.26 18.40
C THR A 27 -8.46 -13.63 18.29
N LYS A 28 -7.51 -14.03 19.15
CA LYS A 28 -6.14 -13.50 19.10
C LYS A 28 -5.43 -13.93 17.81
N LEU A 29 -5.59 -15.18 17.36
CA LEU A 29 -5.04 -15.61 16.07
C LEU A 29 -5.67 -14.82 14.91
N ALA A 30 -6.99 -14.62 14.91
CA ALA A 30 -7.66 -13.83 13.88
C ALA A 30 -7.12 -12.39 13.81
N VAL A 31 -6.83 -11.76 14.95
CA VAL A 31 -6.16 -10.45 14.99
C VAL A 31 -4.74 -10.51 14.41
N MET A 32 -3.97 -11.54 14.73
CA MET A 32 -2.62 -11.73 14.17
C MET A 32 -2.61 -12.01 12.66
N VAL A 33 -3.69 -12.60 12.14
CA VAL A 33 -3.89 -12.76 10.70
C VAL A 33 -4.27 -11.43 10.06
N ALA A 34 -5.22 -10.72 10.65
CA ALA A 34 -5.71 -9.43 10.15
C ALA A 34 -4.61 -8.36 10.11
N ASP A 35 -3.69 -8.36 11.08
CA ASP A 35 -2.56 -7.43 11.12
C ASP A 35 -1.30 -7.91 10.37
N GLY A 36 -1.39 -9.06 9.71
CA GLY A 36 -0.35 -9.61 8.83
C GLY A 36 0.83 -10.25 9.54
N ARG A 37 0.81 -10.43 10.87
CA ARG A 37 1.87 -11.17 11.58
C ARG A 37 1.89 -12.65 11.21
N ILE A 38 0.71 -13.21 10.93
CA ILE A 38 0.50 -14.60 10.52
C ILE A 38 -0.25 -14.57 9.19
N PHE A 39 0.00 -15.56 8.34
CA PHE A 39 -0.73 -15.73 7.09
C PHE A 39 -1.01 -17.22 6.85
N ALA A 40 -2.09 -17.49 6.12
CA ALA A 40 -2.44 -18.83 5.67
C ALA A 40 -2.20 -18.95 4.17
N VAL A 41 -1.70 -20.10 3.76
CA VAL A 41 -1.63 -20.54 2.36
C VAL A 41 -2.88 -21.34 2.07
N ASP A 42 -3.45 -21.14 0.89
CA ASP A 42 -4.57 -21.94 0.39
C ASP A 42 -4.02 -23.17 -0.32
N VAL A 43 -4.42 -24.35 0.12
CA VAL A 43 -4.10 -25.63 -0.51
C VAL A 43 -5.43 -26.32 -0.77
N ASP A 44 -5.83 -26.40 -2.04
CA ASP A 44 -7.08 -27.02 -2.48
C ASP A 44 -8.34 -26.48 -1.75
N GLY A 45 -8.40 -25.17 -1.52
CA GLY A 45 -9.50 -24.51 -0.81
C GLY A 45 -9.42 -24.60 0.71
N VAL A 46 -8.39 -25.25 1.26
CA VAL A 46 -8.15 -25.36 2.69
C VAL A 46 -7.07 -24.38 3.12
N LYS A 47 -7.40 -23.49 4.06
CA LYS A 47 -6.44 -22.56 4.66
C LYS A 47 -5.57 -23.27 5.69
N LEU A 48 -4.29 -23.38 5.37
CA LEU A 48 -3.26 -23.94 6.25
C LEU A 48 -2.19 -22.91 6.55
N PHE A 49 -1.53 -23.03 7.69
CA PHE A 49 -0.56 -22.04 8.18
C PHE A 49 0.86 -22.60 8.14
N PRO A 50 1.86 -21.86 7.64
CA PRO A 50 3.24 -22.29 7.73
C PRO A 50 3.70 -22.57 9.16
N ALA A 51 4.24 -23.76 9.41
CA ALA A 51 4.70 -24.22 10.73
C ALA A 51 5.77 -23.30 11.33
N ILE A 52 6.59 -22.68 10.48
CA ILE A 52 7.60 -21.69 10.86
C ILE A 52 7.02 -20.53 11.68
N LEU A 53 5.74 -20.18 11.49
CA LEU A 53 5.08 -19.07 12.20
C LEU A 53 4.79 -19.39 13.68
N GLY A 54 4.90 -20.65 14.09
CA GLY A 54 4.75 -21.13 15.46
C GLY A 54 5.95 -21.89 16.01
N SER A 55 7.09 -21.89 15.29
CA SER A 55 8.28 -22.63 15.70
C SER A 55 8.99 -21.96 16.89
N SER A 56 9.14 -22.68 17.99
CA SER A 56 9.82 -22.19 19.20
C SER A 56 11.33 -22.01 19.02
N GLY A 57 11.93 -22.60 17.98
CA GLY A 57 13.35 -22.42 17.64
C GLY A 57 13.67 -21.12 16.92
N LEU A 58 12.66 -20.28 16.63
CA LEU A 58 12.83 -19.01 15.92
C LEU A 58 12.53 -17.82 16.82
N ARG A 59 13.12 -16.66 16.48
CA ARG A 59 12.75 -15.35 17.05
C ARG A 59 11.40 -14.90 16.50
N LEU A 60 10.31 -15.46 17.04
CA LEU A 60 8.93 -15.22 16.59
C LEU A 60 8.56 -13.74 16.58
N ASP A 61 9.08 -12.93 17.50
CA ASP A 61 8.83 -11.49 17.54
C ASP A 61 9.39 -10.77 16.28
N ARG A 62 10.56 -11.20 15.81
CA ARG A 62 11.21 -10.69 14.61
C ARG A 62 10.56 -11.22 13.35
N LEU A 63 10.26 -12.53 13.33
CA LEU A 63 9.53 -13.16 12.24
C LEU A 63 8.20 -12.44 11.99
N TRP A 64 7.38 -12.24 13.01
CA TRP A 64 6.08 -11.56 12.86
C TRP A 64 6.21 -10.11 12.40
N LYS A 65 7.28 -9.41 12.80
CA LYS A 65 7.58 -8.07 12.27
C LYS A 65 7.90 -8.12 10.78
N ILE A 66 8.68 -9.10 10.31
CA ILE A 66 8.97 -9.30 8.88
C ILE A 66 7.72 -9.73 8.13
N SER A 67 6.94 -10.69 8.63
CA SER A 67 5.66 -11.12 8.05
C SER A 67 4.72 -9.94 7.80
N ARG A 68 4.62 -9.04 8.78
CA ARG A 68 3.83 -7.81 8.64
C ARG A 68 4.42 -6.82 7.63
N ILE A 69 5.73 -6.87 7.39
CA ILE A 69 6.38 -6.10 6.31
C ILE A 69 6.03 -6.62 4.94
N ILE A 70 6.13 -7.93 4.76
CA ILE A 70 5.88 -8.59 3.48
C ILE A 70 4.39 -8.88 3.24
N ALA A 71 3.51 -8.48 4.15
CA ALA A 71 2.07 -8.65 4.06
C ALA A 71 1.40 -8.13 2.76
N PRO A 72 1.93 -7.13 2.03
CA PRO A 72 1.40 -6.77 0.73
C PRO A 72 1.45 -7.87 -0.34
N ALA A 73 2.38 -8.83 -0.25
CA ALA A 73 2.51 -9.92 -1.21
C ALA A 73 1.48 -11.03 -0.98
N SER A 74 1.32 -11.95 -1.95
CA SER A 74 0.47 -13.13 -1.76
C SER A 74 1.05 -14.07 -0.69
N PRO A 75 0.23 -14.87 0.01
CA PRO A 75 0.73 -15.80 1.04
C PRO A 75 1.82 -16.76 0.57
N ALA A 76 1.73 -17.27 -0.66
CA ALA A 76 2.76 -18.13 -1.25
C ALA A 76 4.09 -17.40 -1.40
N MET A 77 4.07 -16.18 -1.96
CA MET A 77 5.28 -15.37 -2.12
C MET A 77 5.89 -14.93 -0.79
N ARG A 78 5.07 -14.75 0.25
CA ARG A 78 5.58 -14.50 1.61
C ARG A 78 6.30 -15.72 2.17
N LEU A 79 5.77 -16.92 1.93
CA LEU A 79 6.42 -18.16 2.34
C LEU A 79 7.76 -18.31 1.62
N ASP A 80 7.78 -18.16 0.29
CA ASP A 80 9.00 -18.22 -0.51
C ASP A 80 10.04 -17.20 -0.06
N PHE A 81 9.63 -15.95 0.17
CA PHE A 81 10.50 -14.91 0.71
C PHE A 81 11.16 -15.37 2.02
N LEU A 82 10.43 -16.02 2.92
CA LEU A 82 10.99 -16.42 4.22
C LEU A 82 11.92 -17.62 4.11
N THR A 83 11.61 -18.59 3.26
CA THR A 83 12.25 -19.91 3.27
C THR A 83 13.29 -20.14 2.18
N GLN A 84 13.34 -19.30 1.14
CA GLN A 84 14.26 -19.48 0.02
C GLN A 84 15.52 -18.62 0.17
N PRO A 85 16.68 -19.10 -0.34
CA PRO A 85 17.86 -18.27 -0.52
C PRO A 85 17.57 -17.02 -1.36
N CYS A 86 18.11 -15.87 -0.96
CA CYS A 86 17.88 -14.62 -1.66
C CYS A 86 19.20 -13.98 -2.12
N ALA A 87 19.41 -13.86 -3.43
CA ALA A 87 20.61 -13.26 -4.01
C ALA A 87 20.89 -11.84 -3.49
N ALA A 88 19.85 -11.01 -3.30
CA ALA A 88 19.99 -9.67 -2.75
C ALA A 88 20.44 -9.63 -1.27
N LEU A 89 20.40 -10.78 -0.58
CA LEU A 89 20.87 -10.97 0.79
C LEU A 89 22.13 -11.85 0.85
N ALA A 90 22.89 -11.91 -0.25
CA ALA A 90 24.07 -12.76 -0.43
C ALA A 90 23.74 -14.25 -0.26
N ASP A 91 22.67 -14.69 -0.92
CA ASP A 91 22.16 -16.08 -0.95
C ASP A 91 21.79 -16.66 0.43
N ARG A 92 21.62 -15.79 1.43
CA ARG A 92 21.13 -16.19 2.75
C ARG A 92 19.62 -16.37 2.74
N ILE A 93 19.14 -17.27 3.60
CA ILE A 93 17.71 -17.50 3.83
C ILE A 93 17.23 -16.48 4.88
N PRO A 94 16.16 -15.70 4.64
CA PRO A 94 15.67 -14.71 5.58
C PRO A 94 15.35 -15.20 7.00
N LEU A 95 14.92 -16.45 7.15
CA LEU A 95 14.71 -17.04 8.48
C LEU A 95 16.00 -17.14 9.30
N ASP A 96 17.14 -17.44 8.67
CA ASP A 96 18.43 -17.57 9.36
C ASP A 96 18.97 -16.21 9.82
N MET A 97 18.52 -15.13 9.17
CA MET A 97 18.90 -13.75 9.50
C MET A 97 18.14 -13.16 10.69
N LEU A 98 17.21 -13.91 11.31
CA LEU A 98 16.39 -13.40 12.41
C LEU A 98 17.17 -13.30 13.74
N ASP A 99 18.19 -14.11 13.96
CA ASP A 99 18.86 -14.21 15.26
C ASP A 99 19.89 -13.10 15.50
N ASP A 100 20.61 -12.68 14.45
CA ASP A 100 21.61 -11.62 14.54
C ASP A 100 21.00 -10.22 14.32
N ASP A 101 21.47 -9.23 15.07
CA ASP A 101 20.95 -7.85 15.04
C ASP A 101 21.28 -7.11 13.75
N ARG A 102 22.47 -7.34 13.19
CA ARG A 102 22.93 -6.67 11.96
C ARG A 102 22.21 -7.27 10.76
N ASP A 103 22.12 -8.60 10.73
CA ASP A 103 21.42 -9.33 9.70
C ASP A 103 19.93 -9.02 9.73
N TYR A 104 19.32 -8.98 10.91
CA TYR A 104 17.91 -8.61 11.04
C TYR A 104 17.63 -7.18 10.53
N LYS A 105 18.55 -6.23 10.78
CA LYS A 105 18.43 -4.86 10.23
C LYS A 105 18.51 -4.85 8.70
N GLN A 106 19.45 -5.61 8.12
CA GLN A 106 19.58 -5.75 6.68
C GLN A 106 18.34 -6.40 6.06
N LEU A 107 17.87 -7.52 6.63
CA LEU A 107 16.65 -8.20 6.21
C LEU A 107 15.46 -7.26 6.27
N ARG A 108 15.31 -6.49 7.35
CA ARG A 108 14.21 -5.55 7.50
C ARG A 108 14.21 -4.47 6.41
N ALA A 109 15.37 -3.89 6.11
CA ALA A 109 15.49 -2.89 5.05
C ALA A 109 15.14 -3.49 3.67
N PHE A 110 15.64 -4.68 3.38
CA PHE A 110 15.32 -5.40 2.16
C PHE A 110 13.83 -5.74 2.06
N ALA A 111 13.23 -6.26 3.14
CA ALA A 111 11.81 -6.59 3.19
C ALA A 111 10.92 -5.36 2.93
N GLU A 112 11.29 -4.17 3.43
CA GLU A 112 10.57 -2.92 3.14
C GLU A 112 10.64 -2.54 1.65
N ALA A 113 11.81 -2.69 1.02
CA ALA A 113 11.98 -2.45 -0.41
C ALA A 113 11.22 -3.47 -1.27
N TRP A 114 11.34 -4.75 -0.92
CA TRP A 114 10.65 -5.85 -1.58
C TRP A 114 9.12 -5.69 -1.51
N ALA A 115 8.59 -5.39 -0.32
CA ALA A 115 7.16 -5.20 -0.09
C ALA A 115 6.58 -4.03 -0.91
N ALA A 116 7.36 -2.99 -1.18
CA ALA A 116 6.93 -1.86 -2.00
C ALA A 116 6.58 -2.28 -3.45
N GLY A 117 7.14 -3.38 -3.96
CA GLY A 117 6.83 -3.93 -5.28
C GLY A 117 5.41 -4.50 -5.43
N PHE A 118 4.72 -4.77 -4.32
CA PHE A 118 3.41 -5.43 -4.31
C PHE A 118 2.23 -4.47 -4.17
N SER A 119 2.49 -3.16 -4.14
CA SER A 119 1.45 -2.15 -4.16
C SER A 119 1.86 -0.96 -5.01
N ARG A 120 0.88 -0.42 -5.74
CA ARG A 120 1.05 0.82 -6.49
C ARG A 120 0.09 1.85 -5.95
N THR A 121 0.60 3.05 -5.73
CA THR A 121 -0.23 4.23 -5.47
C THR A 121 -0.31 5.04 -6.74
N SER A 122 -1.53 5.34 -7.17
CA SER A 122 -1.80 6.18 -8.32
C SER A 122 -2.41 7.50 -7.85
N VAL A 123 -2.00 8.61 -8.46
CA VAL A 123 -2.73 9.87 -8.38
C VAL A 123 -3.27 10.15 -9.77
N VAL A 124 -4.58 10.25 -9.85
CA VAL A 124 -5.31 10.42 -11.10
C VAL A 124 -6.01 11.76 -11.05
N VAL A 125 -5.89 12.53 -12.12
CA VAL A 125 -6.40 13.90 -12.22
C VAL A 125 -7.35 14.00 -13.41
N TRP A 126 -8.51 14.61 -13.19
CA TRP A 126 -9.51 14.92 -14.22
C TRP A 126 -9.79 16.43 -14.23
N ASP A 127 -10.20 16.94 -15.40
CA ASP A 127 -10.84 18.25 -15.50
C ASP A 127 -12.29 18.11 -15.06
N ALA A 128 -12.71 18.82 -14.01
CA ALA A 128 -14.07 18.70 -13.48
C ALA A 128 -15.14 19.13 -14.51
N ASN A 129 -14.79 20.00 -15.47
CA ASN A 129 -15.73 20.50 -16.47
C ASN A 129 -15.91 19.53 -17.65
N ALA A 130 -14.95 18.62 -17.85
CA ALA A 130 -15.01 17.62 -18.92
C ALA A 130 -15.79 16.36 -18.50
N VAL A 131 -16.34 16.34 -17.29
CA VAL A 131 -16.87 15.15 -16.63
C VAL A 131 -18.38 15.27 -16.48
N GLU A 132 -19.14 14.63 -17.38
CA GLU A 132 -20.52 14.26 -17.07
C GLU A 132 -20.57 12.99 -16.19
N ASN A 133 -19.56 12.10 -16.30
CA ASN A 133 -19.38 10.92 -15.45
C ASN A 133 -17.89 10.55 -15.29
N LEU A 134 -17.39 10.51 -14.05
CA LEU A 134 -15.98 10.18 -13.76
C LEU A 134 -15.61 8.74 -14.14
N SER A 135 -16.58 7.83 -14.18
CA SER A 135 -16.32 6.42 -14.49
C SER A 135 -15.98 6.17 -15.96
N SER A 136 -16.36 7.08 -16.87
CA SER A 136 -16.08 6.99 -18.32
C SER A 136 -15.12 8.08 -18.82
N ALA A 137 -14.86 9.12 -18.02
CA ALA A 137 -13.98 10.21 -18.40
C ALA A 137 -12.50 9.79 -18.40
N LYS A 138 -11.78 10.17 -19.46
CA LYS A 138 -10.33 9.97 -19.54
C LYS A 138 -9.62 10.95 -18.60
N PRO A 139 -8.68 10.49 -17.76
CA PRO A 139 -7.90 11.40 -16.92
C PRO A 139 -7.01 12.31 -17.77
N ILE A 140 -6.86 13.56 -17.33
CA ILE A 140 -5.95 14.53 -17.94
C ILE A 140 -4.51 14.30 -17.51
N TYR A 141 -4.32 13.66 -16.35
CA TYR A 141 -3.01 13.27 -15.86
C TYR A 141 -3.10 12.06 -14.92
N THR A 142 -2.09 11.21 -14.97
CA THR A 142 -1.96 10.07 -14.07
C THR A 142 -0.50 9.88 -13.73
N CYS A 143 -0.17 9.73 -12.45
CA CYS A 143 1.14 9.26 -12.01
C CYS A 143 1.00 8.03 -11.12
N VAL A 144 1.91 7.07 -11.28
CA VAL A 144 1.88 5.80 -10.54
C VAL A 144 3.27 5.47 -10.02
N ALA A 145 3.35 5.12 -8.73
CA ALA A 145 4.58 4.69 -8.09
C ALA A 145 4.36 3.42 -7.24
N ALA A 146 5.34 2.52 -7.27
CA ALA A 146 5.39 1.35 -6.39
C ALA A 146 5.81 1.79 -4.98
N ILE A 147 4.88 1.77 -4.04
CA ILE A 147 5.08 2.29 -2.69
C ILE A 147 4.39 1.37 -1.69
N ASP A 148 5.11 1.01 -0.63
CA ASP A 148 4.60 0.22 0.48
C ASP A 148 3.29 0.80 1.04
N PRO A 149 2.16 0.05 0.98
CA PRO A 149 0.84 0.57 1.30
C PRO A 149 0.67 0.94 2.78
N ARG A 150 1.58 0.47 3.64
CA ARG A 150 1.59 0.75 5.08
C ARG A 150 2.14 2.14 5.40
N ARG A 151 2.79 2.80 4.43
CA ARG A 151 3.19 4.21 4.56
C ARG A 151 1.92 5.07 4.58
N PRO A 152 1.90 6.19 5.35
CA PRO A 152 0.76 7.09 5.37
C PRO A 152 0.37 7.52 3.96
N MET A 153 -0.92 7.43 3.64
CA MET A 153 -1.45 7.63 2.28
C MET A 153 -0.97 8.94 1.64
N TRP A 154 -0.97 10.05 2.39
CA TRP A 154 -0.51 11.34 1.87
C TRP A 154 0.98 11.37 1.51
N ARG A 155 1.81 10.61 2.22
CA ARG A 155 3.21 10.43 1.82
C ARG A 155 3.33 9.57 0.58
N ARG A 156 2.47 8.57 0.41
CA ARG A 156 2.43 7.76 -0.81
C ARG A 156 2.02 8.59 -2.02
N ALA A 157 0.92 9.34 -1.91
CA ALA A 157 0.44 10.23 -2.96
C ALA A 157 1.49 11.30 -3.34
N LEU A 158 2.10 11.94 -2.33
CA LEU A 158 3.16 12.92 -2.58
C LEU A 158 4.39 12.30 -3.27
N ASN A 159 4.79 11.09 -2.86
CA ASN A 159 5.89 10.38 -3.51
C ASN A 159 5.52 9.95 -4.94
N ALA A 160 4.27 9.57 -5.20
CA ALA A 160 3.83 9.24 -6.56
C ALA A 160 3.93 10.44 -7.51
N ILE A 161 3.71 11.65 -7.00
CA ILE A 161 3.86 12.91 -7.76
C ILE A 161 5.33 13.31 -7.94
N ARG A 162 6.17 13.13 -6.91
CA ARG A 162 7.55 13.63 -6.89
C ARG A 162 8.60 12.67 -7.46
N LEU A 163 8.38 11.37 -7.32
CA LEU A 163 9.36 10.39 -7.74
C LEU A 163 9.20 10.10 -9.24
N PRO A 164 10.31 9.86 -9.96
CA PRO A 164 10.23 9.34 -11.32
C PRO A 164 9.48 8.01 -11.29
N GLY A 165 8.37 7.95 -12.02
CA GLY A 165 7.47 6.82 -12.07
C GLY A 165 6.77 6.76 -13.42
N TYR A 166 5.70 5.97 -13.51
CA TYR A 166 4.86 6.02 -14.69
C TYR A 166 4.01 7.29 -14.65
N THR A 167 4.18 8.17 -15.62
CA THR A 167 3.39 9.39 -15.76
C THR A 167 2.77 9.47 -17.15
N GLN A 168 1.50 9.83 -17.23
CA GLN A 168 0.81 10.04 -18.50
C GLN A 168 -0.11 11.26 -18.40
N PRO A 169 0.05 12.26 -19.28
CA PRO A 169 1.18 12.47 -20.20
C PRO A 169 2.54 12.64 -19.48
N VAL A 170 3.64 12.58 -20.24
CA VAL A 170 5.00 12.78 -19.71
C VAL A 170 5.15 14.20 -19.15
N ASP A 171 4.75 15.20 -19.94
CA ASP A 171 4.69 16.58 -19.51
C ASP A 171 3.35 16.88 -18.85
N ALA A 172 3.40 17.40 -17.61
CA ALA A 172 2.20 17.75 -16.88
C ALA A 172 1.47 18.93 -17.56
N PRO A 173 0.18 18.79 -17.93
CA PRO A 173 -0.57 19.88 -18.51
C PRO A 173 -0.81 21.00 -17.49
N LEU A 174 -1.11 22.20 -17.98
CA LEU A 174 -1.63 23.29 -17.16
C LEU A 174 -2.91 22.84 -16.45
N ALA A 175 -3.06 23.22 -15.20
CA ALA A 175 -4.25 22.89 -14.42
C ALA A 175 -5.47 23.67 -14.95
N PRO A 176 -6.58 22.99 -15.27
CA PRO A 176 -7.87 23.62 -15.45
C PRO A 176 -8.30 24.43 -14.21
N ARG A 177 -9.32 25.28 -14.39
CA ARG A 177 -9.89 26.07 -13.27
C ARG A 177 -10.47 25.20 -12.17
N GLU A 178 -10.94 24.00 -12.52
CA GLU A 178 -11.47 23.05 -11.56
C GLU A 178 -10.97 21.66 -11.91
N VAL A 179 -10.31 21.01 -10.95
CA VAL A 179 -9.73 19.68 -11.12
C VAL A 179 -10.21 18.74 -10.04
N VAL A 180 -10.46 17.50 -10.44
CA VAL A 180 -10.72 16.39 -9.52
C VAL A 180 -9.43 15.58 -9.39
N ILE A 181 -8.98 15.35 -8.16
CA ILE A 181 -7.80 14.52 -7.89
C ILE A 181 -8.23 13.33 -7.05
N VAL A 182 -7.93 12.11 -7.50
CA VAL A 182 -8.19 10.87 -6.75
C VAL A 182 -6.87 10.16 -6.47
N VAL A 183 -6.72 9.69 -5.24
CA VAL A 183 -5.63 8.78 -4.84
C VAL A 183 -6.19 7.38 -4.86
N GLU A 184 -5.56 6.50 -5.63
CA GLU A 184 -5.95 5.10 -5.75
C GLU A 184 -4.82 4.17 -5.34
N ARG A 185 -5.18 2.96 -4.91
CA ARG A 185 -4.24 1.90 -4.59
C ARG A 185 -4.55 0.64 -5.39
N ALA A 186 -3.53 0.11 -6.05
CA ALA A 186 -3.53 -1.24 -6.61
C ALA A 186 -2.69 -2.16 -5.72
N MET A 187 -3.13 -3.41 -5.56
CA MET A 187 -2.38 -4.46 -4.88
C MET A 187 -2.11 -5.59 -5.86
N ALA A 188 -0.92 -6.19 -5.79
CA ALA A 188 -0.58 -7.35 -6.62
C ALA A 188 -1.59 -8.49 -6.39
N GLY A 189 -2.10 -9.06 -7.48
CA GLY A 189 -3.09 -10.14 -7.45
C GLY A 189 -4.54 -9.69 -7.19
N GLN A 190 -4.81 -8.40 -7.01
CA GLN A 190 -6.18 -7.87 -6.99
C GLN A 190 -6.54 -7.27 -8.36
N GLY A 191 -7.77 -7.52 -8.82
CA GLY A 191 -8.30 -6.88 -10.02
C GLY A 191 -8.66 -5.42 -9.74
N GLY A 192 -8.06 -4.50 -10.50
CA GLY A 192 -8.39 -3.07 -10.45
C GLY A 192 -7.67 -2.26 -9.36
N THR A 193 -8.19 -1.06 -9.11
CA THR A 193 -7.70 -0.12 -8.10
C THR A 193 -8.80 0.16 -7.07
N VAL A 194 -8.40 0.49 -5.84
CA VAL A 194 -9.30 0.92 -4.77
C VAL A 194 -9.08 2.42 -4.53
N PRO A 195 -10.12 3.26 -4.65
CA PRO A 195 -10.00 4.68 -4.39
C PRO A 195 -9.90 4.93 -2.88
N GLU A 196 -8.86 5.65 -2.46
CA GLU A 196 -8.54 5.91 -1.05
C GLU A 196 -8.87 7.35 -0.61
N ALA A 197 -8.87 8.31 -1.55
CA ALA A 197 -9.30 9.70 -1.32
C ALA A 197 -9.64 10.44 -2.61
N GLY A 198 -10.52 11.44 -2.52
CA GLY A 198 -10.88 12.34 -3.61
C GLY A 198 -10.88 13.81 -3.19
N PHE A 199 -10.55 14.69 -4.14
CA PHE A 199 -10.48 16.13 -3.94
C PHE A 199 -11.11 16.86 -5.11
N VAL A 200 -11.82 17.95 -4.82
CA VAL A 200 -12.14 18.97 -5.82
C VAL A 200 -11.31 20.20 -5.50
N CYS A 201 -10.59 20.68 -6.49
CA CYS A 201 -9.65 21.78 -6.39
C CYS A 201 -10.05 22.87 -7.38
N HIS A 202 -10.28 24.08 -6.88
CA HIS A 202 -10.52 25.26 -7.69
C HIS A 202 -9.24 26.10 -7.76
N VAL A 203 -8.76 26.34 -8.98
CA VAL A 203 -7.54 27.10 -9.27
C VAL A 203 -7.93 28.48 -9.82
N GLN A 204 -7.54 29.52 -9.09
CA GLN A 204 -7.78 30.92 -9.46
C GLN A 204 -6.45 31.69 -9.50
N GLY A 205 -5.80 31.70 -10.66
CA GLY A 205 -4.48 32.30 -10.83
C GLY A 205 -3.44 31.60 -9.95
N GLN A 206 -3.03 32.25 -8.86
CA GLN A 206 -2.09 31.69 -7.87
C GLN A 206 -2.78 31.08 -6.65
N PHE A 207 -4.09 31.10 -6.55
CA PHE A 207 -4.79 30.60 -5.38
C PHE A 207 -5.42 29.24 -5.67
N LEU A 208 -5.18 28.29 -4.78
CA LEU A 208 -5.77 26.97 -4.78
C LEU A 208 -6.75 26.88 -3.61
N ARG A 209 -8.03 26.72 -3.91
CA ARG A 209 -9.05 26.34 -2.94
C ARG A 209 -9.34 24.86 -3.11
N MET A 210 -9.22 24.09 -2.04
CA MET A 210 -9.44 22.64 -2.07
C MET A 210 -10.55 22.26 -1.11
N THR A 211 -11.43 21.38 -1.57
CA THR A 211 -12.41 20.69 -0.74
C THR A 211 -12.02 19.22 -0.67
N VAL A 212 -11.80 18.74 0.55
CA VAL A 212 -11.47 17.34 0.81
C VAL A 212 -12.77 16.55 0.98
N TYR A 213 -13.02 15.59 0.09
CA TYR A 213 -14.11 14.65 0.28
C TYR A 213 -13.57 13.45 1.05
N ALA A 214 -13.66 13.54 2.37
CA ALA A 214 -13.51 12.38 3.23
C ALA A 214 -14.83 11.60 3.23
N SER A 215 -14.73 10.28 3.15
CA SER A 215 -15.83 9.32 3.27
C SER A 215 -16.79 9.50 4.45
N ASN A 216 -16.39 10.23 5.50
CA ASN A 216 -17.23 10.54 6.65
C ASN A 216 -18.14 11.77 6.44
N GLY A 217 -18.15 12.36 5.24
CA GLY A 217 -18.98 13.51 4.89
C GLY A 217 -18.53 14.85 5.51
N ALA A 218 -17.35 14.90 6.13
CA ALA A 218 -16.79 16.14 6.65
C ALA A 218 -16.01 16.87 5.55
N ASP A 219 -16.64 17.88 4.96
CA ASP A 219 -15.98 18.76 4.00
C ASP A 219 -15.07 19.74 4.76
N SER A 220 -13.78 19.71 4.43
CA SER A 220 -12.82 20.72 4.90
C SER A 220 -12.32 21.53 3.72
N ALA A 221 -12.60 22.83 3.75
CA ALA A 221 -12.10 23.78 2.75
C ALA A 221 -10.78 24.38 3.23
N HIS A 222 -9.76 24.31 2.38
CA HIS A 222 -8.49 24.99 2.60
C HIS A 222 -8.15 25.89 1.42
N GLU A 223 -7.47 26.98 1.70
CA GLU A 223 -6.95 27.88 0.68
C GLU A 223 -5.45 28.02 0.84
N MET A 224 -4.74 28.04 -0.27
CA MET A 224 -3.30 28.29 -0.27
C MET A 224 -2.84 29.00 -1.54
N LYS A 225 -1.72 29.71 -1.42
CA LYS A 225 -1.05 30.34 -2.56
C LYS A 225 -0.04 29.38 -3.19
N LEU A 226 -0.16 29.17 -4.49
CA LEU A 226 0.77 28.43 -5.34
C LEU A 226 1.99 29.29 -5.70
N THR A 227 3.08 28.63 -6.08
CA THR A 227 4.36 29.27 -6.43
C THR A 227 4.32 29.98 -7.78
N THR A 228 3.52 29.48 -8.73
CA THR A 228 3.41 29.97 -10.10
C THR A 228 2.01 30.53 -10.41
N LYS A 229 1.93 31.49 -11.35
CA LYS A 229 0.67 32.05 -11.88
C LYS A 229 -0.06 31.11 -12.84
N GLN A 230 0.66 30.15 -13.41
CA GLN A 230 0.14 29.16 -14.35
C GLN A 230 0.57 27.77 -13.85
N PRO A 231 -0.10 27.25 -12.80
CA PRO A 231 0.25 25.96 -12.24
C PRO A 231 -0.11 24.82 -13.20
N THR A 232 0.73 23.80 -13.22
CA THR A 232 0.40 22.50 -13.78
C THR A 232 -0.45 21.68 -12.81
N VAL A 233 -1.05 20.61 -13.30
CA VAL A 233 -1.74 19.63 -12.44
C VAL A 233 -0.81 19.01 -11.38
N VAL A 234 0.49 18.91 -11.68
CA VAL A 234 1.51 18.44 -10.74
C VAL A 234 1.77 19.47 -9.64
N ASP A 235 1.86 20.75 -9.98
CA ASP A 235 2.02 21.82 -8.98
C ASP A 235 0.84 21.87 -8.00
N VAL A 236 -0.38 21.69 -8.51
CA VAL A 236 -1.60 21.62 -7.70
C VAL A 236 -1.57 20.40 -6.77
N ALA A 237 -1.27 19.21 -7.29
CA ALA A 237 -1.22 17.98 -6.51
C ALA A 237 -0.09 18.00 -5.46
N ASP A 238 1.09 18.53 -5.79
CA ASP A 238 2.21 18.67 -4.87
C ASP A 238 1.86 19.60 -3.69
N ALA A 239 1.29 20.76 -3.99
CA ALA A 239 0.85 21.73 -2.99
C ALA A 239 -0.22 21.14 -2.07
N LEU A 240 -1.22 20.48 -2.65
CA LEU A 240 -2.30 19.77 -1.96
C LEU A 240 -1.74 18.72 -0.98
N PHE A 241 -0.97 17.76 -1.45
CA PHE A 241 -0.46 16.68 -0.60
C PHE A 241 0.57 17.17 0.41
N THR A 242 1.34 18.21 0.08
CA THR A 242 2.24 18.86 1.04
C THR A 242 1.45 19.52 2.18
N LEU A 243 0.35 20.22 1.88
CA LEU A 243 -0.51 20.82 2.90
C LEU A 243 -1.15 19.76 3.77
N ILE A 244 -1.80 18.76 3.16
CA ILE A 244 -2.52 17.72 3.90
C ILE A 244 -1.56 16.88 4.73
N ALA A 245 -0.37 16.55 4.23
CA ALA A 245 0.64 15.83 5.02
C ALA A 245 1.16 16.64 6.23
N LYS A 246 1.03 17.98 6.22
CA LYS A 246 1.33 18.85 7.36
C LYS A 246 0.14 18.97 8.32
N VAL A 247 -1.07 19.19 7.79
CA VAL A 247 -2.31 19.31 8.59
C VAL A 247 -2.62 18.00 9.30
N ASN A 248 -2.47 16.85 8.63
CA ASN A 248 -2.75 15.56 9.25
C ASN A 248 -1.79 15.14 10.35
N ARG A 249 -0.54 15.65 10.36
CA ARG A 249 0.33 15.51 11.55
C ARG A 249 -0.24 16.22 12.77
N LYS A 250 -1.12 17.20 12.56
CA LYS A 250 -1.77 17.99 13.62
C LYS A 250 -3.18 17.50 13.95
N ALA A 251 -3.89 16.84 13.01
CA ALA A 251 -5.34 16.66 13.07
C ALA A 251 -5.89 15.22 13.00
N ASN A 252 -5.09 14.18 12.69
CA ASN A 252 -5.58 12.79 12.56
C ASN A 252 -6.85 12.64 11.66
N LEU A 253 -6.96 13.35 10.53
CA LEU A 253 -8.07 13.13 9.60
C LEU A 253 -7.90 11.76 8.94
N ALA A 254 -8.73 10.82 9.35
CA ALA A 254 -8.74 9.45 8.88
C ALA A 254 -9.16 9.38 7.40
N THR A 255 -8.36 8.63 6.65
CA THR A 255 -8.63 8.13 5.31
C THR A 255 -9.84 7.20 5.36
N GLY A 256 -10.85 7.40 4.53
CA GLY A 256 -11.86 6.38 4.35
C GLY A 256 -12.45 6.43 2.94
N GLU A 257 -13.16 5.37 2.61
CA GLU A 257 -13.52 4.92 1.27
C GLU A 257 -14.36 5.91 0.46
N VAL A 258 -13.90 6.20 -0.76
CA VAL A 258 -14.54 7.13 -1.68
C VAL A 258 -15.94 6.61 -2.07
N PRO A 259 -17.01 7.41 -1.94
CA PRO A 259 -18.32 7.01 -2.42
C PRO A 259 -18.31 6.96 -3.95
N THR A 260 -18.41 5.76 -4.51
CA THR A 260 -18.79 5.57 -5.91
C THR A 260 -20.25 5.94 -6.05
N LYS A 261 -20.54 7.10 -6.67
CA LYS A 261 -21.90 7.43 -7.10
C LYS A 261 -22.35 6.37 -8.11
N LYS A 262 -23.47 5.71 -7.81
CA LYS A 262 -24.25 4.92 -8.76
C LYS A 262 -24.99 5.84 -9.73
#